data_AF-J2KXF1-F1
#
_entry.id   AF-J2KXF1-F1
#
_cell.length_a   1.000
_cell.length_b   1.000
_cell.length_c   1.000
_cell.angle_alpha   90.00
_cell.angle_beta   90.00
_cell.angle_gamma   90.00
#
_symmetry.space_group_name_H-M   'P 1'
#
loop_
_entity.id
_entity.type
_entity.pdbx_description
1 polymer ?
#
loop_
_entity_poly.entity_id
_entity_poly.type
_entity_poly.pdbx_seq_one_letter_code
_entity_poly.pdbx_strand_id
1 'polypeptide(L)'
;MMNFIFRVILLLLGLVFAASLAVAVMLLAAVWGVRYAWGRLTGKPVTPWVMRFNPRSGFDKFRHAAPPAEPTAADVANARARGESVERPVRIRGSASDVTDVAPKPVSRG
;
A
#
# COMPACT_ATOMS: atom_id res chain seq x y z
N MET A 1 9.74 -14.13 -64.45
CA MET A 1 9.23 -12.75 -64.27
C MET A 1 8.36 -12.62 -63.00
N MET A 2 7.33 -13.46 -62.80
CA MET A 2 6.48 -13.43 -61.59
C MET A 2 7.25 -13.52 -60.25
N ASN A 3 8.25 -14.39 -60.12
CA ASN A 3 9.00 -14.51 -58.86
C ASN A 3 9.75 -13.22 -58.48
N PHE A 4 10.21 -12.45 -59.47
CA PHE A 4 10.86 -11.16 -59.23
C PHE A 4 9.84 -10.13 -58.75
N ILE A 5 8.70 -10.04 -59.43
CA ILE A 5 7.59 -9.14 -59.04
C ILE A 5 7.10 -9.47 -57.63
N PHE A 6 6.92 -10.75 -57.31
CA PHE A 6 6.50 -11.18 -55.98
C PHE A 6 7.50 -10.79 -54.89
N ARG A 7 8.81 -10.95 -55.14
CA ARG A 7 9.86 -10.49 -54.21
C ARG A 7 9.83 -8.99 -53.99
N VAL A 8 9.65 -8.20 -55.05
CA VAL A 8 9.53 -6.74 -54.95
C VAL A 8 8.29 -6.34 -54.15
N ILE A 9 7.15 -6.98 -54.39
CA ILE A 9 5.92 -6.74 -53.62
C ILE A 9 6.13 -7.06 -52.14
N LEU A 10 6.74 -8.20 -51.81
CA LEU A 10 7.04 -8.56 -50.43
C LEU A 10 8.01 -7.58 -49.77
N LEU A 11 9.01 -7.10 -50.50
CA LEU A 11 9.93 -6.07 -50.01
C LEU A 11 9.18 -4.78 -49.70
N LEU A 12 8.34 -4.31 -50.63
CA LEU A 12 7.54 -3.10 -50.42
C LEU A 12 6.57 -3.25 -49.25
N LEU A 13 5.92 -4.39 -49.12
CA LEU A 13 5.02 -4.67 -48.00
C LEU A 13 5.78 -4.66 -46.66
N GLY A 14 6.95 -5.31 -46.61
CA GLY A 14 7.83 -5.28 -45.44
C GLY A 14 8.33 -3.88 -45.12
N LEU A 15 8.64 -3.06 -46.14
CA LEU A 15 9.07 -1.69 -45.96
C LEU A 15 7.95 -0.80 -45.40
N VAL A 16 6.73 -0.93 -45.94
CA VAL A 16 5.56 -0.20 -45.41
C VAL A 16 5.28 -0.61 -43.97
N PHE A 17 5.35 -1.91 -43.65
CA PHE A 17 5.18 -2.40 -42.29
C PHE A 17 6.26 -1.87 -41.33
N ALA A 18 7.52 -1.89 -41.74
CA ALA A 18 8.62 -1.35 -40.95
C ALA A 18 8.45 0.16 -40.71
N ALA A 19 8.07 0.91 -41.75
CA ALA A 19 7.80 2.34 -41.65
C ALA A 19 6.62 2.62 -40.70
N SER A 20 5.54 1.85 -40.76
CA SER A 20 4.40 2.03 -39.84
C SER A 20 4.80 1.76 -38.39
N LEU A 21 5.61 0.73 -38.16
CA LEU A 21 6.11 0.40 -36.81
C LEU A 21 7.04 1.51 -36.28
N ALA A 22 7.92 2.04 -37.13
CA ALA A 22 8.78 3.17 -36.77
C ALA A 22 7.95 4.40 -36.37
N VAL A 23 6.90 4.74 -37.13
CA VAL A 23 5.97 5.81 -36.78
C VAL A 23 5.27 5.53 -35.45
N ALA A 24 4.78 4.30 -35.24
CA ALA A 24 4.14 3.92 -33.98
C ALA A 24 5.05 4.10 -32.76
N VAL A 25 6.32 3.68 -32.87
CA VAL A 25 7.33 3.88 -31.82
C VAL A 25 7.63 5.37 -31.61
N MET A 26 7.72 6.15 -32.68
CA MET A 26 7.98 7.58 -32.60
C MET A 26 6.83 8.33 -31.90
N LEU A 27 5.59 7.95 -32.19
CA LEU A 27 4.41 8.47 -31.49
C LEU A 27 4.40 8.08 -30.01
N LEU A 28 4.71 6.81 -29.71
CA LEU A 28 4.81 6.34 -28.32
C LEU A 28 5.88 7.13 -27.55
N ALA A 29 7.06 7.30 -28.15
CA ALA A 29 8.15 8.09 -27.59
C ALA A 29 7.74 9.56 -27.39
N ALA A 30 7.03 10.17 -28.33
CA ALA A 30 6.52 11.53 -28.19
C ALA A 30 5.53 11.65 -27.02
N VAL A 31 4.57 10.72 -26.91
CA VAL A 31 3.61 10.68 -25.78
C VAL A 31 4.34 10.55 -24.45
N TRP A 32 5.34 9.67 -24.36
CA TRP A 32 6.16 9.50 -23.16
C TRP A 32 7.04 10.72 -22.85
N GLY A 33 7.62 11.34 -23.88
CA GLY A 33 8.42 12.56 -23.75
C GLY A 33 7.59 13.71 -23.20
N VAL A 34 6.40 13.94 -23.76
CA VAL A 34 5.44 14.93 -23.24
C VAL A 34 5.05 14.60 -21.80
N ARG A 35 4.76 13.33 -21.51
CA ARG A 35 4.38 12.87 -20.17
C ARG A 35 5.48 13.14 -19.13
N TYR A 36 6.73 12.89 -19.48
CA TYR A 36 7.90 13.15 -18.62
C TYR A 36 8.15 14.64 -18.46
N ALA A 37 8.10 15.39 -19.57
CA ALA A 37 8.25 16.84 -19.58
C ALA A 37 7.15 17.53 -18.75
N TRP A 38 5.94 16.99 -18.72
CA TRP A 38 4.84 17.50 -17.90
C TRP A 38 5.20 17.57 -16.42
N GLY A 39 5.85 16.54 -15.88
CA GLY A 39 6.31 16.54 -14.49
C GLY A 39 7.34 17.64 -14.21
N ARG A 40 8.21 17.92 -15.19
CA ARG A 40 9.20 18.99 -15.12
C ARG A 40 8.59 20.38 -15.27
N LEU A 41 7.59 20.54 -16.14
CA LEU A 41 6.93 21.83 -16.42
C LEU A 41 5.93 22.24 -15.35
N THR A 42 5.16 21.30 -14.79
CA THR A 42 4.13 21.63 -13.79
C THR A 42 4.58 21.43 -12.35
N GLY A 43 5.73 20.80 -12.10
CA GLY A 43 6.20 20.44 -10.76
C GLY A 43 5.28 19.43 -10.03
N LYS A 44 4.20 18.99 -10.68
CA LYS A 44 3.24 18.03 -10.13
C LYS A 44 3.69 16.62 -10.53
N PRO A 45 3.71 15.67 -9.58
CA PRO A 45 4.10 14.30 -9.88
C PRO A 45 3.16 13.71 -10.94
N VAL A 46 3.78 13.06 -11.91
CA VAL A 46 3.15 12.26 -12.97
C VAL A 46 2.31 11.18 -12.29
N THR A 47 0.97 11.32 -12.29
CA THR A 47 0.04 10.29 -11.79
C THR A 47 0.35 8.92 -12.42
N PRO A 48 0.72 7.91 -11.61
CA PRO A 48 0.98 6.58 -12.13
C PRO A 48 -0.33 5.96 -12.62
N TRP A 49 -0.29 5.36 -13.82
CA TRP A 49 -1.44 4.61 -14.37
C TRP A 49 -1.66 3.26 -13.68
N VAL A 50 -0.69 2.84 -12.86
CA VAL A 50 -0.79 1.63 -12.05
C VAL A 50 -1.32 2.00 -10.67
N MET A 51 -2.34 1.29 -10.21
CA MET A 51 -2.81 1.35 -8.83
C MET A 51 -1.63 0.97 -7.92
N ARG A 52 -1.09 1.91 -7.15
CA ARG A 52 -0.02 1.61 -6.18
C ARG A 52 -0.63 0.79 -5.04
N PHE A 53 -0.57 -0.53 -5.18
CA PHE A 53 -0.94 -1.45 -4.10
C PHE A 53 0.19 -1.46 -3.08
N ASN A 54 0.00 -0.79 -1.93
CA ASN A 54 0.92 -0.88 -0.81
C ASN A 54 0.44 -2.00 0.13
N PRO A 55 1.07 -3.19 0.14
CA PRO A 55 0.64 -4.28 1.01
C PRO A 55 0.75 -3.93 2.51
N ARG A 56 1.57 -2.93 2.88
CA ARG A 56 1.71 -2.48 4.28
C ARG A 56 0.59 -1.54 4.72
N SER A 57 -0.13 -0.88 3.79
CA SER A 57 -1.18 0.08 4.17
C SER A 57 -2.36 -0.57 4.89
N GLY A 58 -2.60 -1.87 4.68
CA GLY A 58 -3.58 -2.62 5.45
C GLY A 58 -3.18 -2.78 6.92
N PHE A 59 -1.91 -3.07 7.17
CA PHE A 59 -1.35 -3.24 8.52
C PHE A 59 -1.16 -1.92 9.26
N ASP A 60 -0.85 -0.83 8.55
CA ASP A 60 -0.70 0.49 9.16
C ASP A 60 -1.99 0.95 9.85
N LYS A 61 -3.18 0.61 9.32
CA LYS A 61 -4.46 0.91 9.98
C LYS A 61 -4.56 0.23 11.36
N PHE A 62 -4.12 -1.01 11.48
CA PHE A 62 -4.13 -1.74 12.77
C PHE A 62 -3.05 -1.22 13.71
N ARG A 63 -1.89 -0.80 13.17
CA ARG A 63 -0.82 -0.17 13.95
C ARG A 63 -1.21 1.20 14.49
N HIS A 64 -1.96 1.99 13.73
CA HIS A 64 -2.47 3.29 14.16
C HIS A 64 -3.75 3.20 14.99
N ALA A 65 -4.53 2.14 14.84
CA ALA A 65 -5.66 1.82 15.72
C ALA A 65 -5.24 1.15 17.03
N ALA A 66 -3.97 0.75 17.15
CA ALA A 66 -3.43 0.34 18.44
C ALA A 66 -3.51 1.54 19.40
N PRO A 67 -4.13 1.39 20.58
CA PRO A 67 -4.12 2.42 21.60
C PRO A 67 -2.68 2.88 21.87
N PRO A 68 -2.45 4.16 22.23
CA PRO A 68 -1.15 4.61 22.70
C PRO A 68 -0.62 3.61 23.73
N ALA A 69 0.62 3.14 23.54
CA ALA A 69 1.22 2.18 24.45
C ALA A 69 1.05 2.68 25.89
N GLU A 70 0.40 1.87 26.71
CA GLU A 70 0.19 2.21 28.12
C GLU A 70 1.58 2.44 28.75
N PRO A 71 1.78 3.51 29.53
CA PRO A 71 3.06 3.81 30.14
C PRO A 71 3.59 2.58 30.85
N THR A 72 4.79 2.14 30.48
CA THR A 72 5.37 0.95 31.11
C THR A 72 5.64 1.24 32.58
N ALA A 73 5.73 0.21 33.42
CA ALA A 73 6.05 0.39 34.83
C ALA A 73 7.37 1.17 35.04
N ALA A 74 8.30 1.06 34.10
CA ALA A 74 9.55 1.83 34.07
C ALA A 74 9.30 3.32 33.77
N ASP A 75 8.41 3.64 32.84
CA ASP A 75 8.05 5.03 32.52
C ASP A 75 7.33 5.70 33.69
N VAL A 76 6.44 4.97 34.37
CA VAL A 76 5.74 5.44 35.58
C VAL A 76 6.73 5.66 36.74
N ALA A 77 7.69 4.75 36.92
CA ALA A 77 8.72 4.90 37.94
C ALA A 77 9.63 6.12 37.66
N ASN A 78 9.99 6.34 36.40
CA ASN A 78 10.84 7.45 35.99
C ASN A 78 10.11 8.81 36.07
N ALA A 79 8.83 8.86 35.72
CA ALA A 79 7.98 10.05 35.91
C ALA A 79 7.82 10.41 37.39
N ARG A 80 7.62 9.39 38.25
CA ARG A 80 7.55 9.58 39.72
C ARG A 80 8.87 10.07 40.30
N ALA A 81 10.00 9.54 39.82
CA ALA A 81 11.33 10.00 40.24
C ALA A 81 11.59 11.46 39.85
N ARG A 82 10.96 11.95 38.77
CA ARG A 82 11.00 13.34 38.32
C ARG A 82 9.97 14.25 39.01
N GLY A 83 9.17 13.72 39.93
CA GLY A 83 8.16 14.48 40.68
C GLY A 83 6.87 14.76 39.91
N GLU A 84 6.65 14.12 38.76
CA GLU A 84 5.39 14.24 38.02
C GLU A 84 4.28 13.42 38.70
N SER A 85 3.10 14.04 38.89
CA SER A 85 1.92 13.37 39.44
C SER A 85 1.27 12.50 38.36
N VAL A 86 1.63 11.21 38.32
CA VAL A 86 0.99 10.23 37.43
C VAL A 86 -0.31 9.75 38.10
N GLU A 87 -1.43 10.39 37.79
CA GLU A 87 -2.75 9.94 38.22
C GLU A 87 -3.10 8.64 37.47
N ARG A 88 -3.15 7.51 38.18
CA ARG A 88 -3.59 6.23 37.62
C ARG A 88 -5.05 6.36 37.18
N PRO A 89 -5.42 6.13 35.91
CA PRO A 89 -6.82 5.95 35.58
C PRO A 89 -7.23 4.54 35.99
N VAL A 90 -7.63 4.36 37.25
CA VAL A 90 -8.44 3.19 37.62
C VAL A 90 -9.81 3.41 36.99
N ARG A 91 -10.00 2.85 35.79
CA ARG A 91 -11.34 2.60 35.24
C ARG A 91 -11.60 1.10 35.24
N ILE A 92 -11.76 0.53 36.44
CA ILE A 92 -12.54 -0.70 36.56
C ILE A 92 -13.98 -0.26 36.80
N ARG A 93 -14.75 -0.16 35.71
CA ARG A 93 -16.21 -0.07 35.78
C ARG A 93 -16.73 -1.47 36.05
N GLY A 94 -16.75 -1.86 37.32
CA GLY A 94 -17.26 -3.14 37.80
C GLY A 94 -16.66 -3.46 39.16
N SER A 95 -17.49 -3.46 40.21
CA SER A 95 -17.05 -3.80 41.56
C SER A 95 -16.39 -5.18 41.56
N ALA A 96 -15.21 -5.31 42.18
CA ALA A 96 -14.51 -6.59 42.37
C ALA A 96 -15.29 -7.61 43.22
N SER A 97 -16.49 -7.23 43.70
CA SER A 97 -17.42 -8.08 44.43
C SER A 97 -18.32 -8.94 43.54
N ASP A 98 -18.21 -8.84 42.21
CA ASP A 98 -19.10 -9.53 41.25
C ASP A 98 -18.39 -10.63 40.44
N VAL A 99 -17.41 -11.28 41.05
CA VAL A 99 -16.79 -12.51 40.51
C VAL A 99 -17.55 -13.69 41.10
N THR A 100 -18.56 -14.15 40.38
CA THR A 100 -19.23 -15.41 40.72
C THR A 100 -18.45 -16.55 40.08
N ASP A 101 -17.83 -17.41 40.90
CA ASP A 101 -17.13 -18.60 40.41
C ASP A 101 -18.12 -19.53 39.70
N VAL A 102 -17.83 -19.87 38.44
CA VAL A 102 -18.67 -20.80 37.67
C VAL A 102 -18.26 -22.22 38.01
N ALA A 103 -19.15 -22.96 38.67
CA ALA A 103 -18.96 -24.39 38.89
C ALA A 103 -19.09 -25.15 37.55
N PRO A 104 -18.15 -26.06 37.21
CA PRO A 104 -18.24 -26.85 36.00
C PRO A 104 -19.44 -27.80 36.06
N LYS A 105 -20.25 -27.80 34.99
CA LYS A 105 -21.40 -28.69 34.84
C LYS A 105 -20.92 -30.16 34.85
N PRO A 106 -21.42 -31.04 35.74
CA PRO A 106 -21.02 -32.43 35.72
C PRO A 106 -21.47 -33.08 34.41
N VAL A 107 -20.51 -33.66 33.69
CA VAL A 107 -20.76 -34.47 32.50
C VAL A 107 -21.36 -35.80 32.96
N SER A 108 -22.63 -36.03 32.61
CA SER A 108 -23.27 -37.33 32.77
C SER A 108 -22.56 -38.32 31.86
N ARG A 109 -21.83 -39.27 32.45
CA ARG A 109 -21.36 -40.47 31.74
C ARG A 109 -22.52 -41.45 31.74
N GLY A 110 -23.10 -41.68 30.57
CA GLY A 110 -23.92 -42.85 30.30
C GLY A 110 -23.08 -44.12 30.30
#